data_AF-A0A1X1NEV8-F1
#
_entry.id   AF-A0A1X1NEV8-F1
#
_cell.length_a   1.000
_cell.length_b   1.000
_cell.length_c   1.000
_cell.angle_alpha   90.00
_cell.angle_beta   90.00
_cell.angle_gamma   90.00
#
_symmetry.space_group_name_H-M   'P 1'
#
loop_
_entity.id
_entity.type
_entity.pdbx_description
1 polymer ?
#
loop_
_entity_poly.entity_id
_entity_poly.type
_entity_poly.pdbx_seq_one_letter_code
_entity_poly.pdbx_strand_id
1 'polypeptide(L)'
;MAFDRVQFARTPSGNLLGRSAAFHDDHMCYESGAGTITTRTRERTMVGEYSAKCLLSYIPGGTDGWELSPHTDALASLKAGGGRVTGRVSVSTDVPRRWRVRIRAYDSNYSLVYDGLSSAPNNTSHANGVWSTAQFSATMPSTARYVAVTPYVYYDSATPQPGWYFYSDAHYLSYDISDPNFRVPEWRAPRSLKIRVKPARVNLVNNPGFNTGSSGWGYFGASGVSGQMTWDSSTGRGKPGSVKFHLANGNTVTNSIVGIAPISGINPGTKGGDMLRTGVPHILSAWVKVPAGYPPVSAAAWDPLAAVYRYGPNSDWIRANRPELVQGEWVRVYYTWTPPATSTRQFYGGVLVPKATYTASSNGLSFWLDDVLLEETDELRDYFDGADISADYLWQGTSNMSKSLYFPGRARHAQRLTEIVRDNVPWGTTFDLVFS
;
A
#
# COMPACT_ATOMS: atom_id res chain seq x y z
N MET A 1 -9.05 -3.39 -16.49
CA MET A 1 -9.79 -3.06 -15.25
C MET A 1 -11.08 -2.36 -15.65
N ALA A 2 -12.23 -2.95 -15.32
CA ALA A 2 -13.54 -2.31 -15.53
C ALA A 2 -13.80 -1.38 -14.34
N PHE A 3 -13.78 -0.07 -14.58
CA PHE A 3 -14.08 0.96 -13.57
C PHE A 3 -15.55 1.41 -13.65
N ASP A 4 -16.47 0.45 -13.79
CA ASP A 4 -17.85 0.80 -14.18
C ASP A 4 -18.71 1.37 -13.07
N ARG A 5 -18.27 1.44 -11.81
CA ARG A 5 -19.09 1.97 -10.71
C ARG A 5 -18.27 2.65 -9.63
N VAL A 6 -17.85 3.88 -9.85
CA VAL A 6 -17.58 4.81 -8.74
C VAL A 6 -18.66 5.90 -8.79
N GLN A 7 -19.70 5.70 -8.00
CA GLN A 7 -20.78 6.67 -7.83
C GLN A 7 -20.56 7.36 -6.47
N PHE A 8 -20.16 8.63 -6.48
CA PHE A 8 -20.18 9.44 -5.25
C PHE A 8 -21.64 9.89 -5.03
N ALA A 9 -22.35 9.20 -4.14
CA ALA A 9 -23.70 9.58 -3.77
C ALA A 9 -23.68 10.94 -3.06
N ARG A 10 -24.37 11.91 -3.65
CA ARG A 10 -24.61 13.24 -3.09
C ARG A 10 -25.69 13.13 -2.02
N THR A 11 -25.34 12.80 -0.77
CA THR A 11 -26.29 12.85 0.35
C THR A 11 -26.00 14.02 1.28
N PRO A 12 -27.02 14.81 1.69
CA PRO A 12 -26.90 15.86 2.72
C PRO A 12 -26.49 15.36 4.12
N SER A 13 -26.34 14.05 4.28
CA SER A 13 -26.21 13.32 5.54
C SER A 13 -24.99 12.38 5.48
N GLY A 14 -23.79 12.95 5.53
CA GLY A 14 -22.57 12.18 5.74
C GLY A 14 -22.52 11.61 7.16
N ASN A 15 -21.93 10.42 7.32
CA ASN A 15 -21.62 9.88 8.64
C ASN A 15 -20.60 10.81 9.34
N LEU A 16 -20.89 11.25 10.56
CA LEU A 16 -19.99 12.07 11.38
C LEU A 16 -18.79 11.27 11.91
N LEU A 17 -18.91 9.94 11.94
CA LEU A 17 -17.84 9.05 12.37
C LEU A 17 -16.75 8.92 11.30
N GLY A 18 -15.49 8.83 11.75
CA GLY A 18 -14.38 8.39 10.92
C GLY A 18 -14.54 6.94 10.47
N ARG A 19 -13.80 6.54 9.42
CA ARG A 19 -13.91 5.22 8.80
C ARG A 19 -13.69 4.06 9.78
N SER A 20 -12.68 4.14 10.64
CA SER A 20 -12.38 3.12 11.66
C SER A 20 -13.47 3.03 12.74
N ALA A 21 -14.10 4.15 13.10
CA ALA A 21 -15.21 4.15 14.05
C ALA A 21 -16.50 3.63 13.43
N ALA A 22 -16.70 3.86 12.12
CA ALA A 22 -17.89 3.39 11.41
C ALA A 22 -17.85 1.88 11.08
N PHE A 23 -16.68 1.38 10.67
CA PHE A 23 -16.53 0.04 10.05
C PHE A 23 -15.33 -0.77 10.53
N HIS A 24 -14.57 -0.27 11.52
CA HIS A 24 -13.39 -0.98 12.03
C HIS A 24 -12.31 -1.27 10.98
N ASP A 25 -12.16 -0.45 9.93
CA ASP A 25 -11.29 -0.74 8.77
C ASP A 25 -9.77 -0.61 9.03
N ASP A 26 -9.33 0.28 9.93
CA ASP A 26 -7.90 0.42 10.26
C ASP A 26 -7.56 -0.19 11.63
N HIS A 27 -8.35 0.12 12.67
CA HIS A 27 -8.16 -0.35 14.04
C HIS A 27 -9.48 -0.40 14.82
N MET A 28 -9.42 -0.93 16.06
CA MET A 28 -10.59 -1.00 16.96
C MET A 28 -10.76 0.32 17.72
N CYS A 29 -11.85 1.06 17.44
CA CYS A 29 -12.15 2.32 18.14
C CYS A 29 -13.03 2.14 19.39
N TYR A 30 -13.43 0.91 19.69
CA TYR A 30 -14.23 0.60 20.87
C TYR A 30 -13.53 -0.44 21.74
N GLU A 31 -13.58 -0.24 23.03
CA GLU A 31 -12.91 -1.05 24.03
C GLU A 31 -13.90 -1.98 24.75
N SER A 32 -13.31 -2.93 25.47
CA SER A 32 -14.01 -3.77 26.43
C SER A 32 -14.71 -2.91 27.49
N GLY A 33 -16.04 -2.97 27.53
CA GLY A 33 -16.85 -2.50 28.67
C GLY A 33 -16.93 -3.53 29.79
N ALA A 34 -17.71 -3.21 30.84
CA ALA A 34 -17.87 -4.06 32.01
C ALA A 34 -18.30 -5.50 31.64
N GLY A 35 -17.45 -6.48 31.94
CA GLY A 35 -17.73 -7.91 31.71
C GLY A 35 -17.56 -8.40 30.27
N THR A 36 -16.99 -7.58 29.38
CA THR A 36 -16.78 -7.93 27.97
C THR A 36 -15.31 -8.04 27.61
N ILE A 37 -14.99 -8.85 26.60
CA ILE A 37 -13.70 -8.83 25.91
C ILE A 37 -13.97 -8.50 24.45
N THR A 38 -13.53 -7.33 24.02
CA THR A 38 -13.75 -6.83 22.67
C THR A 38 -12.51 -7.02 21.80
N THR A 39 -12.71 -7.55 20.60
CA THR A 39 -11.66 -7.76 19.60
C THR A 39 -12.17 -7.36 18.22
N ARG A 40 -11.27 -6.95 17.35
CA ARG A 40 -11.56 -6.74 15.94
C ARG A 40 -11.45 -8.07 15.20
N THR A 41 -12.45 -8.44 14.41
CA THR A 41 -12.49 -9.76 13.75
C THR A 41 -12.90 -9.67 12.29
N ARG A 42 -12.60 -10.73 11.53
CA ARG A 42 -13.10 -10.98 10.17
C ARG A 42 -14.18 -12.06 10.12
N GLU A 43 -14.53 -12.66 11.26
CA GLU A 43 -15.45 -13.82 11.32
C GLU A 43 -16.84 -13.50 10.80
N ARG A 44 -17.36 -12.29 11.10
CA ARG A 44 -18.64 -11.80 10.63
C ARG A 44 -18.56 -10.32 10.38
N THR A 45 -18.80 -9.88 9.16
CA THR A 45 -18.81 -8.46 8.82
C THR A 45 -20.11 -8.11 8.12
N MET A 46 -20.58 -6.88 8.33
CA MET A 46 -21.71 -6.33 7.59
C MET A 46 -21.21 -5.48 6.43
N VAL A 47 -20.19 -4.66 6.70
CA VAL A 47 -19.59 -3.74 5.73
C VAL A 47 -18.07 -3.77 5.93
N GLY A 48 -17.33 -3.84 4.83
CA GLY A 48 -15.86 -3.87 4.90
C GLY A 48 -15.30 -5.22 5.32
N GLU A 49 -14.02 -5.21 5.70
CA GLU A 49 -13.25 -6.42 5.98
C GLU A 49 -13.32 -6.86 7.45
N TYR A 50 -13.74 -5.98 8.36
CA TYR A 50 -13.71 -6.24 9.79
C TYR A 50 -14.98 -5.77 10.52
N SER A 51 -15.20 -6.32 11.71
CA SER A 51 -16.22 -5.87 12.66
C SER A 51 -15.70 -5.94 14.10
N ALA A 52 -16.46 -5.36 15.02
CA ALA A 52 -16.26 -5.59 16.45
C ALA A 52 -16.86 -6.94 16.85
N LYS A 53 -16.07 -7.82 17.46
CA LYS A 53 -16.55 -9.03 18.16
C LYS A 53 -16.37 -8.85 19.65
N CYS A 54 -17.44 -9.09 20.39
CA CYS A 54 -17.48 -8.95 21.82
C CYS A 54 -17.84 -10.29 22.45
N LEU A 55 -16.95 -10.81 23.30
CA LEU A 55 -17.17 -11.99 24.12
C LEU A 55 -17.70 -11.59 25.48
N LEU A 56 -18.77 -12.26 25.91
CA LEU A 56 -19.29 -12.21 27.26
C LEU A 56 -18.93 -13.50 27.96
N SER A 57 -17.95 -13.47 28.87
CA SER A 57 -17.43 -14.71 29.49
C SER A 57 -18.39 -15.34 30.51
N TYR A 58 -19.19 -14.51 31.21
CA TYR A 58 -20.18 -14.96 32.17
C TYR A 58 -21.26 -13.89 32.36
N ILE A 59 -22.52 -14.33 32.39
CA ILE A 59 -23.68 -13.44 32.53
C ILE A 59 -24.43 -13.80 33.80
N PRO A 60 -24.36 -12.97 34.86
CA PRO A 60 -25.22 -13.13 36.03
C PRO A 60 -26.68 -12.93 35.61
N GLY A 61 -27.61 -13.64 36.26
CA GLY A 61 -29.03 -13.47 36.01
C GLY A 61 -29.46 -12.03 36.30
N GLY A 62 -30.28 -11.43 35.43
CA GLY A 62 -30.66 -10.01 35.54
C GLY A 62 -30.94 -9.35 34.19
N THR A 63 -31.06 -8.02 34.22
CA THR A 63 -31.26 -7.17 33.02
C THR A 63 -30.00 -6.40 32.64
N ASP A 64 -28.85 -6.77 33.21
CA ASP A 64 -27.58 -6.13 32.93
C ASP A 64 -27.27 -6.29 31.44
N GLY A 65 -27.16 -5.16 30.75
CA GLY A 65 -26.76 -5.14 29.36
C GLY A 65 -25.28 -4.82 29.20
N TRP A 66 -24.76 -5.30 28.09
CA TRP A 66 -23.36 -5.21 27.73
C TRP A 66 -23.18 -4.36 26.52
N GLU A 67 -22.05 -3.66 26.50
CA GLU A 67 -21.77 -2.65 25.52
C GLU A 67 -20.30 -2.60 25.15
N LEU A 68 -20.08 -1.93 24.03
CA LEU A 68 -18.79 -1.45 23.61
C LEU A 68 -18.54 -0.10 24.27
N SER A 69 -17.37 0.12 24.87
CA SER A 69 -16.98 1.42 25.41
C SER A 69 -16.28 2.23 24.31
N PRO A 70 -16.77 3.41 23.91
CA PRO A 70 -16.10 4.19 22.87
C PRO A 70 -14.78 4.76 23.40
N HIS A 71 -13.68 4.52 22.68
CA HIS A 71 -12.43 5.26 22.84
C HIS A 71 -12.59 6.66 22.22
N THR A 72 -11.64 7.57 22.44
CA THR A 72 -11.65 8.93 21.84
C THR A 72 -11.76 8.90 20.32
N ASP A 73 -11.20 7.87 19.67
CA ASP A 73 -11.27 7.66 18.21
C ASP A 73 -12.68 7.25 17.70
N ALA A 74 -13.56 6.77 18.58
CA ALA A 74 -14.96 6.48 18.25
C ALA A 74 -15.88 7.69 18.43
N LEU A 75 -15.34 8.84 18.83
CA LEU A 75 -16.12 10.04 19.10
C LEU A 75 -16.16 10.95 17.87
N ALA A 76 -17.37 11.32 17.44
CA ALA A 76 -17.60 12.38 16.46
C ALA A 76 -17.69 13.74 17.14
N SER A 77 -17.03 14.76 16.58
CA SER A 77 -17.16 16.13 17.08
C SER A 77 -18.55 16.72 16.81
N LEU A 78 -19.09 17.41 17.82
CA LEU A 78 -20.29 18.22 17.75
C LEU A 78 -19.92 19.70 17.69
N LYS A 79 -20.71 20.50 16.97
CA LYS A 79 -20.66 21.97 17.06
C LYS A 79 -21.02 22.45 18.47
N ALA A 80 -20.48 23.60 18.85
CA ALA A 80 -20.84 24.28 20.09
C ALA A 80 -22.34 24.58 20.14
N GLY A 81 -23.00 24.26 21.26
CA GLY A 81 -24.44 24.41 21.43
C GLY A 81 -25.24 23.10 21.34
N GLY A 82 -24.60 21.97 21.03
CA GLY A 82 -25.27 20.67 20.95
C GLY A 82 -26.06 20.50 19.65
N GLY A 83 -27.24 19.90 19.75
CA GLY A 83 -28.15 19.66 18.62
C GLY A 83 -28.72 18.24 18.62
N ARG A 84 -29.73 18.00 17.80
CA ARG A 84 -30.33 16.68 17.63
C ARG A 84 -29.51 15.84 16.67
N VAL A 85 -29.14 14.65 17.10
CA VAL A 85 -28.37 13.67 16.33
C VAL A 85 -29.18 12.39 16.17
N THR A 86 -28.91 11.66 15.10
CA THR A 86 -29.42 10.31 14.86
C THR A 86 -28.25 9.35 14.80
N GLY A 87 -28.26 8.37 15.69
CA GLY A 87 -27.31 7.26 15.73
C GLY A 87 -27.95 5.99 15.18
N ARG A 88 -27.20 5.23 14.39
CA ARG A 88 -27.58 3.92 13.86
C ARG A 88 -26.41 2.95 14.05
N VAL A 89 -26.72 1.70 14.34
CA VAL A 89 -25.72 0.63 14.50
C VAL A 89 -26.35 -0.70 14.16
N SER A 90 -25.54 -1.66 13.71
CA SER A 90 -25.99 -3.00 13.37
C SER A 90 -25.35 -4.03 14.29
N VAL A 91 -26.15 -5.03 14.67
CA VAL A 91 -25.75 -6.10 15.59
C VAL A 91 -26.07 -7.46 14.98
N SER A 92 -25.15 -8.41 15.15
CA SER A 92 -25.38 -9.84 14.94
C SER A 92 -24.96 -10.62 16.18
N THR A 93 -25.63 -11.71 16.50
CA THR A 93 -25.33 -12.52 17.68
C THR A 93 -25.28 -14.00 17.32
N ASP A 94 -24.69 -14.82 18.19
CA ASP A 94 -24.74 -16.28 18.01
C ASP A 94 -26.10 -16.87 18.37
N VAL A 95 -26.78 -16.22 19.31
CA VAL A 95 -28.06 -16.62 19.87
C VAL A 95 -28.96 -15.40 19.87
N PRO A 96 -30.27 -15.51 19.62
CA PRO A 96 -31.14 -14.34 19.59
C PRO A 96 -31.09 -13.59 20.93
N ARG A 97 -30.82 -12.29 20.86
CA ARG A 97 -30.73 -11.40 22.03
C ARG A 97 -31.49 -10.10 21.79
N ARG A 98 -31.89 -9.47 22.90
CA ARG A 98 -32.48 -8.15 22.87
C ARG A 98 -31.38 -7.12 22.80
N TRP A 99 -31.60 -6.05 22.06
CA TRP A 99 -30.63 -4.97 22.01
C TRP A 99 -31.28 -3.63 21.68
N ARG A 100 -30.57 -2.57 22.02
CA ARG A 100 -30.98 -1.17 21.85
C ARG A 100 -29.82 -0.34 21.33
N VAL A 101 -30.14 0.81 20.76
CA VAL A 101 -29.14 1.79 20.33
C VAL A 101 -28.89 2.75 21.47
N ARG A 102 -27.63 2.96 21.83
CA ARG A 102 -27.20 3.90 22.86
C ARG A 102 -26.41 5.04 22.23
N ILE A 103 -26.74 6.28 22.59
CA ILE A 103 -26.00 7.49 22.20
C ILE A 103 -25.43 8.12 23.46
N ARG A 104 -24.11 8.33 23.46
CA ARG A 104 -23.39 8.98 24.56
C ARG A 104 -22.76 10.27 24.06
N ALA A 105 -22.87 11.34 24.84
CA ALA A 105 -22.24 12.61 24.53
C ALA A 105 -21.29 13.05 25.64
N TYR A 106 -20.21 13.71 25.24
CA TYR A 106 -19.12 14.10 26.10
C TYR A 106 -18.82 15.59 25.96
N ASP A 107 -18.36 16.23 27.02
CA ASP A 107 -17.91 17.63 27.00
C ASP A 107 -16.49 17.78 26.39
N SER A 108 -15.94 19.00 26.43
CA SER A 108 -14.58 19.28 25.91
C SER A 108 -13.46 18.53 26.64
N ASN A 109 -13.72 18.07 27.86
CA ASN A 109 -12.78 17.31 28.68
C ASN A 109 -13.02 15.79 28.57
N TYR A 110 -13.84 15.36 27.61
CA TYR A 110 -14.26 13.96 27.44
C TYR A 110 -15.04 13.38 28.63
N SER A 111 -15.65 14.24 29.47
CA SER A 111 -16.54 13.79 30.54
C SER A 111 -17.94 13.51 29.99
N LEU A 112 -18.56 12.40 30.39
CA LEU A 112 -19.90 12.02 29.96
C LEU A 112 -20.93 13.05 30.46
N VAL A 113 -21.66 13.67 29.53
CA VAL A 113 -22.71 14.68 29.83
C VAL A 113 -24.10 14.26 29.36
N TYR A 114 -24.19 13.22 28.54
CA TYR A 114 -25.45 12.63 28.10
C TYR A 114 -25.29 11.15 27.86
N ASP A 115 -26.29 10.37 28.30
CA ASP A 115 -26.34 8.93 28.08
C ASP A 115 -27.80 8.52 27.81
N GLY A 116 -28.12 8.34 26.53
CA GLY A 116 -29.45 8.03 26.05
C GLY A 116 -29.51 6.62 25.47
N LEU A 117 -30.50 5.85 25.92
CA LEU A 117 -30.82 4.54 25.37
C LEU A 117 -32.17 4.60 24.63
N SER A 118 -32.26 4.00 23.45
CA SER A 118 -33.47 4.03 22.63
C SER A 118 -34.69 3.48 23.38
N SER A 119 -35.79 4.23 23.39
CA SER A 119 -37.05 3.88 24.07
C SER A 119 -37.98 2.94 23.28
N ALA A 120 -37.65 2.66 22.02
CA ALA A 120 -38.38 1.73 21.16
C ALA A 120 -38.41 0.30 21.76
N PRO A 121 -39.40 -0.56 21.40
CA PRO A 121 -39.38 -1.96 21.77
C PRO A 121 -38.05 -2.61 21.36
N ASN A 122 -37.57 -3.55 22.18
CA ASN A 122 -36.24 -4.13 22.03
C ASN A 122 -36.08 -4.71 20.63
N ASN A 123 -35.00 -4.34 19.96
CA ASN A 123 -34.64 -5.01 18.73
C ASN A 123 -34.29 -6.46 19.08
N THR A 124 -34.74 -7.39 18.24
CA THR A 124 -34.34 -8.79 18.36
C THR A 124 -33.21 -9.01 17.37
N SER A 125 -32.04 -9.35 17.88
CA SER A 125 -30.94 -9.84 17.05
C SER A 125 -31.23 -11.27 16.61
N HIS A 126 -30.71 -11.63 15.46
CA HIS A 126 -30.85 -12.96 14.88
C HIS A 126 -29.54 -13.73 15.03
N ALA A 127 -29.68 -15.04 15.29
CA ALA A 127 -28.54 -15.95 15.33
C ALA A 127 -27.90 -16.15 13.93
N ASN A 128 -26.76 -16.83 13.90
CA ASN A 128 -26.13 -17.37 12.69
C ASN A 128 -25.72 -16.31 11.65
N GLY A 129 -25.24 -15.15 12.10
CA GLY A 129 -24.64 -14.15 11.20
C GLY A 129 -25.65 -13.27 10.46
N VAL A 130 -26.93 -13.32 10.82
CA VAL A 130 -27.92 -12.36 10.32
C VAL A 130 -27.78 -11.05 11.09
N TRP A 131 -27.69 -9.94 10.34
CA TRP A 131 -27.52 -8.60 10.89
C TRP A 131 -28.87 -7.92 11.11
N SER A 132 -29.02 -7.29 12.26
CA SER A 132 -30.17 -6.44 12.59
C SER A 132 -29.69 -5.00 12.77
N THR A 133 -30.41 -4.03 12.23
CA THR A 133 -30.02 -2.63 12.30
C THR A 133 -31.14 -1.79 12.90
N ALA A 134 -30.77 -0.86 13.78
CA ALA A 134 -31.71 0.03 14.45
C ALA A 134 -31.12 1.45 14.55
N GLN A 135 -31.99 2.42 14.83
CA GLN A 135 -31.61 3.82 14.97
C GLN A 135 -32.28 4.48 16.17
N PHE A 136 -31.67 5.53 16.68
CA PHE A 136 -32.14 6.34 17.79
C PHE A 136 -31.76 7.80 17.55
N SER A 137 -32.67 8.72 17.81
CA SER A 137 -32.41 10.16 17.71
C SER A 137 -32.54 10.81 19.08
N ALA A 138 -31.57 11.65 19.43
CA ALA A 138 -31.49 12.31 20.73
C ALA A 138 -31.00 13.75 20.59
N THR A 139 -31.46 14.63 21.48
CA THR A 139 -31.00 16.02 21.56
C THR A 139 -29.85 16.13 22.54
N MET A 140 -28.68 16.54 22.05
CA MET A 140 -27.47 16.66 22.85
C MET A 140 -27.49 17.95 23.69
N PRO A 141 -27.06 17.91 24.96
CA PRO A 141 -26.91 19.12 25.78
C PRO A 141 -25.97 20.15 25.14
N SER A 142 -26.16 21.42 25.46
CA SER A 142 -25.34 22.52 24.91
C SER A 142 -23.86 22.44 25.32
N THR A 143 -23.56 21.73 26.41
CA THR A 143 -22.21 21.43 26.91
C THR A 143 -21.52 20.32 26.12
N ALA A 144 -22.25 19.50 25.36
CA ALA A 144 -21.68 18.41 24.59
C ALA A 144 -20.79 18.93 23.45
N ARG A 145 -19.65 18.28 23.26
CA ARG A 145 -18.64 18.54 22.22
C ARG A 145 -18.31 17.31 21.41
N TYR A 146 -18.61 16.13 21.92
CA TYR A 146 -18.40 14.87 21.21
C TYR A 146 -19.58 13.92 21.40
N VAL A 147 -19.76 12.99 20.47
CA VAL A 147 -20.83 11.98 20.51
C VAL A 147 -20.37 10.63 19.97
N ALA A 148 -20.88 9.55 20.52
CA ALA A 148 -20.71 8.19 20.04
C ALA A 148 -22.04 7.44 19.98
N VAL A 149 -22.10 6.43 19.10
CA VAL A 149 -23.19 5.46 19.02
C VAL A 149 -22.64 4.05 19.25
N THR A 150 -23.33 3.28 20.09
CA THR A 150 -22.95 1.91 20.46
C THR A 150 -24.20 1.05 20.61
N PRO A 151 -24.11 -0.26 20.35
CA PRO A 151 -25.18 -1.16 20.73
C PRO A 151 -25.15 -1.41 22.24
N TYR A 152 -26.32 -1.61 22.82
CA TYR A 152 -26.51 -2.11 24.17
C TYR A 152 -27.27 -3.44 24.06
N VAL A 153 -26.54 -4.54 24.19
CA VAL A 153 -27.06 -5.90 23.99
C VAL A 153 -27.31 -6.53 25.35
N TYR A 154 -28.47 -7.14 25.55
CA TYR A 154 -28.81 -7.72 26.83
C TYR A 154 -29.71 -8.95 26.67
N TYR A 155 -29.89 -9.63 27.79
CA TYR A 155 -30.73 -10.81 27.91
C TYR A 155 -31.69 -10.59 29.07
N ASP A 156 -32.95 -11.01 28.91
CA ASP A 156 -34.00 -10.77 29.90
C ASP A 156 -34.40 -12.11 30.53
N SER A 157 -33.61 -12.55 31.51
CA SER A 157 -33.89 -13.77 32.28
C SER A 157 -33.22 -13.74 33.64
N ALA A 158 -33.89 -14.33 34.61
CA ALA A 158 -33.37 -14.52 35.96
C ALA A 158 -32.30 -15.64 36.04
N THR A 159 -32.15 -16.47 35.00
CA THR A 159 -31.20 -17.59 35.02
C THR A 159 -29.87 -17.21 34.37
N PRO A 160 -28.72 -17.46 35.03
CA PRO A 160 -27.41 -17.30 34.41
C PRO A 160 -27.31 -18.05 33.09
N GLN A 161 -26.50 -17.54 32.16
CA GLN A 161 -26.29 -18.15 30.85
C GLN A 161 -24.80 -18.37 30.58
N PRO A 162 -24.45 -19.42 29.79
CA PRO A 162 -23.13 -19.53 29.20
C PRO A 162 -22.79 -18.28 28.39
N GLY A 163 -21.50 -17.98 28.32
CA GLY A 163 -21.00 -16.87 27.53
C GLY A 163 -21.39 -16.98 26.05
N TRP A 164 -21.64 -15.83 25.41
CA TRP A 164 -21.97 -15.74 24.00
C TRP A 164 -21.27 -14.55 23.35
N TYR A 165 -21.20 -14.57 22.02
CA TYR A 165 -20.63 -13.47 21.25
C TYR A 165 -21.73 -12.60 20.65
N PHE A 166 -21.46 -11.29 20.60
CA PHE A 166 -22.13 -10.39 19.67
C PHE A 166 -21.11 -9.67 18.81
N TYR A 167 -21.58 -9.26 17.64
CA TYR A 167 -20.85 -8.53 16.64
C TYR A 167 -21.52 -7.18 16.42
N SER A 168 -20.73 -6.12 16.26
CA SER A 168 -21.21 -4.78 15.94
C SER A 168 -20.49 -4.24 14.72
N ASP A 169 -21.23 -3.59 13.83
CA ASP A 169 -20.70 -3.01 12.60
C ASP A 169 -21.65 -1.92 12.06
N ALA A 170 -21.20 -1.19 11.04
CA ALA A 170 -21.94 -0.13 10.35
C ALA A 170 -22.50 0.93 11.32
N HIS A 171 -21.63 1.44 12.20
CA HIS A 171 -21.94 2.54 13.08
C HIS A 171 -22.11 3.83 12.27
N TYR A 172 -23.17 4.57 12.55
CA TYR A 172 -23.53 5.78 11.82
C TYR A 172 -24.05 6.84 12.78
N LEU A 173 -23.53 8.06 12.64
CA LEU A 173 -24.03 9.25 13.32
C LEU A 173 -24.26 10.35 12.30
N SER A 174 -25.39 11.04 12.41
CA SER A 174 -25.65 12.26 11.65
C SER A 174 -26.36 13.27 12.52
N TYR A 175 -26.32 14.54 12.12
CA TYR A 175 -27.30 15.50 12.60
C TYR A 175 -28.69 15.11 12.08
N ASP A 176 -29.72 15.37 12.87
CA ASP A 176 -31.10 15.24 12.44
C ASP A 176 -31.47 16.47 11.60
N ILE A 177 -31.83 16.21 10.33
CA ILE A 177 -32.21 17.25 9.36
C ILE A 177 -33.48 18.00 9.77
N SER A 178 -34.25 17.46 10.72
CA SER A 178 -35.48 18.08 11.25
C SER A 178 -35.25 19.01 12.45
N ASP A 179 -34.01 19.17 12.93
CA ASP A 179 -33.71 20.09 14.05
C ASP A 179 -33.80 21.56 13.59
N PRO A 180 -34.65 22.41 14.19
CA PRO A 180 -34.73 23.84 13.83
C PRO A 180 -33.44 24.62 14.15
N ASN A 181 -32.56 24.10 15.01
CA ASN A 181 -31.23 24.64 15.27
C ASN A 181 -30.15 24.05 14.33
N PHE A 182 -30.54 23.22 13.36
CA PHE A 182 -29.66 22.64 12.37
C PHE A 182 -29.07 23.74 11.48
N ARG A 183 -27.86 24.17 11.83
CA ARG A 183 -26.96 24.81 10.87
C ARG A 183 -26.14 23.70 10.23
N VAL A 184 -26.58 23.23 9.05
CA VAL A 184 -25.67 22.56 8.11
C VAL A 184 -24.39 23.41 8.12
N PRO A 185 -23.18 22.85 8.35
CA PRO A 185 -21.98 23.58 7.95
C PRO A 185 -22.26 24.06 6.54
N GLU A 186 -22.15 25.37 6.27
CA GLU A 186 -22.24 25.86 4.90
C GLU A 186 -21.35 24.94 4.08
N TRP A 187 -21.98 24.14 3.23
CA TRP A 187 -21.25 23.15 2.48
C TRP A 187 -20.29 23.96 1.63
N ARG A 188 -19.01 23.92 2.00
CA ARG A 188 -17.95 24.43 1.15
C ARG A 188 -17.55 23.25 0.31
N ALA A 189 -17.75 23.37 -1.00
CA ALA A 189 -17.13 22.47 -1.95
C ALA A 189 -15.69 22.21 -1.53
N PRO A 190 -15.19 20.95 -1.60
CA PRO A 190 -13.76 20.73 -1.57
C PRO A 190 -13.15 21.73 -2.57
N ARG A 191 -12.36 22.68 -2.07
CA ARG A 191 -11.74 23.67 -2.95
C ARG A 191 -10.73 23.00 -3.88
N SER A 192 -10.23 21.83 -3.46
CA SER A 192 -9.27 21.02 -4.19
C SER A 192 -9.46 19.52 -3.88
N LEU A 193 -9.36 18.68 -4.91
CA LEU A 193 -9.21 17.23 -4.82
C LEU A 193 -7.84 16.82 -5.35
N LYS A 194 -7.17 15.88 -4.67
CA LYS A 194 -5.95 15.23 -5.17
C LYS A 194 -6.21 13.76 -5.37
N ILE A 195 -6.21 13.32 -6.63
CA ILE A 195 -6.46 11.93 -7.00
C ILE A 195 -5.13 11.32 -7.42
N ARG A 196 -4.66 10.32 -6.67
CA ARG A 196 -3.42 9.60 -6.99
C ARG A 196 -3.72 8.39 -7.85
N VAL A 197 -3.11 8.34 -9.03
CA VAL A 197 -3.22 7.22 -9.97
C VAL A 197 -1.98 6.35 -9.81
N LYS A 198 -2.19 5.07 -9.47
CA LYS A 198 -1.10 4.11 -9.31
C LYS A 198 -0.66 3.56 -10.68
N PRO A 199 0.65 3.36 -10.89
CA PRO A 199 1.17 2.78 -12.12
C PRO A 199 0.78 1.29 -12.24
N ALA A 200 0.69 0.82 -13.49
CA ALA A 200 0.47 -0.61 -13.77
C ALA A 200 1.78 -1.40 -13.67
N ARG A 201 2.90 -0.80 -14.07
CA ARG A 201 4.24 -1.36 -13.94
C ARG A 201 5.20 -0.31 -13.41
N VAL A 202 6.19 -0.76 -12.63
CA VAL A 202 7.23 0.11 -12.06
C VAL A 202 8.58 -0.53 -12.31
N ASN A 203 9.47 0.20 -12.99
CA ASN A 203 10.89 -0.16 -13.06
C ASN A 203 11.59 0.49 -11.86
N LEU A 204 11.91 -0.32 -10.86
CA LEU A 204 12.46 0.12 -9.57
C LEU A 204 13.90 0.61 -9.65
N VAL A 205 14.57 0.44 -10.79
CA VAL A 205 15.94 0.87 -11.03
C VAL A 205 16.00 2.38 -11.30
N ASN A 206 17.01 3.04 -10.71
CA ASN A 206 17.37 4.42 -11.07
C ASN A 206 18.38 4.41 -12.23
N ASN A 207 18.23 5.37 -13.15
CA ASN A 207 19.04 5.47 -14.37
C ASN A 207 19.10 4.16 -15.19
N PRO A 208 17.96 3.52 -15.51
CA PRO A 208 17.92 2.19 -16.12
C PRO A 208 18.47 2.09 -17.54
N GLY A 209 18.39 3.17 -18.34
CA GLY A 209 18.80 3.17 -19.76
C GLY A 209 20.06 3.98 -20.06
N PHE A 210 20.75 4.50 -19.03
CA PHE A 210 22.05 5.18 -19.16
C PHE A 210 22.14 6.28 -20.23
N ASN A 211 21.03 6.94 -20.56
CA ASN A 211 20.94 7.88 -21.68
C ASN A 211 21.84 9.13 -21.51
N THR A 212 22.17 9.51 -20.26
CA THR A 212 22.92 10.74 -19.96
C THR A 212 24.00 10.54 -18.90
N GLY A 213 24.56 9.33 -18.78
CA GLY A 213 25.61 9.01 -17.82
C GLY A 213 25.35 7.75 -17.02
N SER A 214 26.21 7.52 -16.02
CA SER A 214 26.20 6.30 -15.19
C SER A 214 25.88 6.56 -13.72
N SER A 215 25.20 7.67 -13.41
CA SER A 215 24.87 8.05 -12.04
C SER A 215 24.15 6.92 -11.29
N GLY A 216 24.56 6.66 -10.04
CA GLY A 216 24.03 5.59 -9.19
C GLY A 216 24.63 4.20 -9.44
N TRP A 217 25.40 4.03 -10.50
CA TRP A 217 26.01 2.76 -10.91
C TRP A 217 27.52 2.79 -10.79
N GLY A 218 28.11 1.63 -10.50
CA GLY A 218 29.53 1.49 -10.25
C GLY A 218 30.06 0.09 -10.54
N TYR A 219 31.38 0.00 -10.45
CA TYR A 219 32.09 -1.27 -10.48
C TYR A 219 31.77 -2.08 -9.22
N PHE A 220 31.44 -3.35 -9.43
CA PHE A 220 31.40 -4.36 -8.38
C PHE A 220 32.61 -5.26 -8.54
N GLY A 221 33.43 -5.42 -7.49
CA GLY A 221 34.50 -6.42 -7.48
C GLY A 221 35.61 -6.12 -6.48
N ALA A 222 36.80 -6.69 -6.72
CA ALA A 222 37.92 -6.65 -5.80
C ALA A 222 38.42 -5.22 -5.52
N SER A 223 38.77 -4.96 -4.25
CA SER A 223 39.45 -3.73 -3.83
C SER A 223 40.80 -3.60 -4.53
N GLY A 224 41.14 -2.37 -4.96
CA GLY A 224 42.40 -2.07 -5.65
C GLY A 224 42.33 -2.12 -7.17
N VAL A 225 41.17 -2.49 -7.74
CA VAL A 225 40.89 -2.39 -9.18
C VAL A 225 39.90 -1.23 -9.39
N SER A 226 40.41 -0.03 -9.68
CA SER A 226 39.60 1.18 -9.86
C SER A 226 39.44 1.57 -11.35
N GLY A 227 38.41 2.34 -11.70
CA GLY A 227 38.25 2.90 -13.05
C GLY A 227 37.78 1.92 -14.14
N GLN A 228 37.22 0.78 -13.75
CA GLN A 228 36.81 -0.28 -14.68
C GLN A 228 35.40 -0.10 -15.25
N MET A 229 34.75 1.01 -14.94
CA MET A 229 33.41 1.33 -15.43
C MET A 229 33.41 2.74 -16.00
N THR A 230 32.94 2.88 -17.23
CA THR A 230 32.79 4.17 -17.91
C THR A 230 31.42 4.24 -18.59
N TRP A 231 30.87 5.45 -18.68
CA TRP A 231 29.74 5.70 -19.56
C TRP A 231 30.25 5.80 -21.00
N ASP A 232 29.63 5.08 -21.92
CA ASP A 232 29.92 5.11 -23.35
C ASP A 232 28.73 5.74 -24.08
N SER A 233 28.91 6.98 -24.54
CA SER A 233 27.87 7.73 -25.25
C SER A 233 27.66 7.25 -26.69
N SER A 234 28.57 6.44 -27.23
CA SER A 234 28.56 5.99 -28.64
C SER A 234 27.95 4.60 -28.82
N THR A 235 27.94 3.79 -27.76
CA THR A 235 27.39 2.44 -27.76
C THR A 235 26.12 2.41 -26.90
N GLY A 236 25.02 1.89 -27.44
CA GLY A 236 23.76 1.67 -26.73
C GLY A 236 22.87 0.69 -27.51
N ARG A 237 21.81 0.16 -26.89
CA ARG A 237 20.95 -0.83 -27.52
C ARG A 237 19.89 -0.20 -28.42
N GLY A 238 19.05 0.65 -27.85
CA GLY A 238 17.96 1.34 -28.56
C GLY A 238 18.13 2.86 -28.59
N LYS A 239 18.96 3.42 -27.71
CA LYS A 239 19.22 4.85 -27.55
C LYS A 239 20.73 5.07 -27.36
N PRO A 240 21.25 6.29 -27.61
CA PRO A 240 22.65 6.60 -27.31
C PRO A 240 22.93 6.51 -25.80
N GLY A 241 24.03 5.85 -25.44
CA GLY A 241 24.45 5.70 -24.04
C GLY A 241 24.33 4.27 -23.54
N SER A 242 25.39 3.76 -22.94
CA SER A 242 25.39 2.54 -22.12
C SER A 242 26.53 2.61 -21.11
N VAL A 243 26.56 1.66 -20.18
CA VAL A 243 27.70 1.52 -19.29
C VAL A 243 28.63 0.43 -19.80
N LYS A 244 29.89 0.78 -19.97
CA LYS A 244 30.97 -0.13 -20.31
C LYS A 244 31.72 -0.55 -19.04
N PHE A 245 31.86 -1.85 -18.85
CA PHE A 245 32.93 -2.41 -18.03
C PHE A 245 34.18 -2.57 -18.90
N HIS A 246 35.35 -2.20 -18.38
CA HIS A 246 36.62 -2.34 -19.08
C HIS A 246 37.77 -2.67 -18.12
N LEU A 247 38.34 -3.86 -18.30
CA LEU A 247 39.63 -4.27 -17.74
C LEU A 247 40.76 -3.99 -18.74
N ALA A 248 41.57 -2.98 -18.42
CA ALA A 248 42.68 -2.55 -19.27
C ALA A 248 43.75 -3.64 -19.41
N ASN A 249 44.46 -3.63 -20.54
CA ASN A 249 45.54 -4.57 -20.85
C ASN A 249 46.59 -4.62 -19.71
N GLY A 250 47.05 -5.83 -19.37
CA GLY A 250 48.03 -6.07 -18.32
C GLY A 250 47.45 -6.12 -16.90
N ASN A 251 46.19 -5.70 -16.72
CA ASN A 251 45.52 -5.84 -15.43
C ASN A 251 45.02 -7.27 -15.22
N THR A 252 45.18 -7.74 -13.99
CA THR A 252 44.67 -9.04 -13.54
C THR A 252 43.76 -8.84 -12.33
N VAL A 253 42.58 -9.44 -12.37
CA VAL A 253 41.72 -9.58 -11.20
C VAL A 253 41.74 -11.03 -10.76
N THR A 254 42.24 -11.31 -9.56
CA THR A 254 42.43 -12.68 -9.07
C THR A 254 41.24 -13.14 -8.25
N ASN A 255 40.73 -14.34 -8.55
CA ASN A 255 39.73 -15.06 -7.75
C ASN A 255 38.53 -14.22 -7.27
N SER A 256 37.99 -13.38 -8.14
CA SER A 256 36.99 -12.37 -7.76
C SER A 256 35.80 -12.36 -8.71
N ILE A 257 34.67 -11.88 -8.18
CA ILE A 257 33.47 -11.58 -8.94
C ILE A 257 33.61 -10.13 -9.39
N VAL A 258 33.38 -9.85 -10.67
CA VAL A 258 33.48 -8.50 -11.22
C VAL A 258 32.25 -8.14 -12.04
N GLY A 259 31.90 -6.87 -12.14
CA GLY A 259 30.82 -6.44 -13.00
C GLY A 259 30.34 -5.03 -12.73
N ILE A 260 29.11 -4.76 -13.15
CA ILE A 260 28.44 -3.47 -13.00
C ILE A 260 27.24 -3.66 -12.08
N ALA A 261 27.18 -2.86 -11.02
CA ALA A 261 26.08 -2.87 -10.07
C ALA A 261 25.84 -1.48 -9.46
N PRO A 262 24.69 -1.25 -8.81
CA PRO A 262 24.41 -0.01 -8.09
C PRO A 262 25.36 0.22 -6.90
N ILE A 263 25.89 1.43 -6.74
CA ILE A 263 26.90 1.78 -5.71
C ILE A 263 26.31 1.71 -4.28
N SER A 264 25.05 2.10 -4.13
CA SER A 264 24.38 2.21 -2.82
C SER A 264 23.17 1.27 -2.68
N GLY A 265 23.15 0.22 -3.51
CA GLY A 265 21.96 -0.60 -3.72
C GLY A 265 20.90 0.13 -4.55
N ILE A 266 19.97 -0.63 -5.11
CA ILE A 266 18.72 -0.08 -5.62
C ILE A 266 17.89 0.22 -4.39
N ASN A 267 17.87 1.50 -4.02
CA ASN A 267 17.13 2.03 -2.90
C ASN A 267 15.96 2.81 -3.50
N PRO A 268 14.75 2.22 -3.64
CA PRO A 268 13.67 2.85 -4.40
C PRO A 268 13.04 4.05 -3.67
N GLY A 269 13.61 4.48 -2.54
CA GLY A 269 13.41 5.81 -1.97
C GLY A 269 13.87 5.88 -0.50
N THR A 270 14.71 6.85 -0.15
CA THR A 270 15.11 7.15 1.25
C THR A 270 14.02 7.82 2.09
N LYS A 271 12.81 8.00 1.56
CA LYS A 271 11.66 8.56 2.30
C LYS A 271 10.35 7.81 1.98
N GLY A 272 10.18 6.64 2.62
CA GLY A 272 8.87 6.13 3.04
C GLY A 272 7.89 5.60 1.98
N GLY A 273 8.27 4.68 1.08
CA GLY A 273 7.24 4.06 0.24
C GLY A 273 7.60 2.76 -0.50
N ASP A 274 8.75 2.70 -1.15
CA ASP A 274 9.00 1.63 -2.13
C ASP A 274 10.23 0.83 -1.72
N MET A 275 10.05 -0.12 -0.81
CA MET A 275 11.02 -1.19 -0.60
C MET A 275 10.55 -2.43 -1.36
N LEU A 276 11.46 -3.35 -1.70
CA LEU A 276 11.03 -4.60 -2.33
C LEU A 276 10.03 -5.34 -1.43
N ARG A 277 8.95 -5.84 -2.03
CA ARG A 277 7.98 -6.64 -1.29
C ARG A 277 8.55 -8.03 -1.06
N THR A 278 8.62 -8.43 0.21
CA THR A 278 9.02 -9.78 0.61
C THR A 278 7.93 -10.79 0.25
N GLY A 279 8.32 -11.99 -0.16
CA GLY A 279 7.41 -13.08 -0.52
C GLY A 279 6.78 -12.95 -1.91
N VAL A 280 7.17 -11.95 -2.70
CA VAL A 280 6.69 -11.73 -4.07
C VAL A 280 7.86 -11.78 -5.06
N PRO A 281 7.74 -12.47 -6.21
CA PRO A 281 8.81 -12.53 -7.20
C PRO A 281 9.10 -11.16 -7.82
N HIS A 282 10.38 -10.91 -8.04
CA HIS A 282 10.92 -9.77 -8.76
C HIS A 282 11.86 -10.27 -9.85
N ILE A 283 11.78 -9.68 -11.03
CA ILE A 283 12.70 -9.98 -12.14
C ILE A 283 13.65 -8.82 -12.33
N LEU A 284 14.95 -9.10 -12.19
CA LEU A 284 16.02 -8.25 -12.71
C LEU A 284 16.34 -8.71 -14.12
N SER A 285 16.35 -7.80 -15.08
CA SER A 285 16.84 -8.05 -16.42
C SER A 285 17.67 -6.90 -16.93
N ALA A 286 18.54 -7.20 -17.87
CA ALA A 286 19.43 -6.24 -18.49
C ALA A 286 19.79 -6.70 -19.89
N TRP A 287 20.06 -5.75 -20.77
CA TRP A 287 20.68 -6.03 -22.05
C TRP A 287 22.18 -5.89 -21.94
N VAL A 288 22.88 -6.85 -22.51
CA VAL A 288 24.34 -6.92 -22.45
C VAL A 288 24.90 -7.12 -23.84
N LYS A 289 26.00 -6.44 -24.14
CA LYS A 289 26.78 -6.67 -25.36
C LYS A 289 28.16 -7.13 -24.96
N VAL A 290 28.54 -8.29 -25.47
CA VAL A 290 29.76 -9.00 -25.07
C VAL A 290 30.62 -9.26 -26.32
N PRO A 291 31.84 -8.69 -26.41
CA PRO A 291 32.83 -9.01 -27.44
C PRO A 291 33.24 -10.48 -27.45
N ALA A 292 33.79 -10.91 -28.58
CA ALA A 292 34.43 -12.21 -28.70
C ALA A 292 35.54 -12.41 -27.64
N GLY A 293 35.61 -13.61 -27.06
CA GLY A 293 36.65 -13.98 -26.08
C GLY A 293 36.39 -13.52 -24.64
N TYR A 294 35.22 -12.95 -24.36
CA TYR A 294 34.84 -12.51 -23.01
C TYR A 294 34.14 -13.64 -22.20
N PRO A 295 34.36 -13.75 -20.88
CA PRO A 295 33.67 -14.73 -20.04
C PRO A 295 32.14 -14.50 -19.99
N PRO A 296 31.33 -15.54 -19.80
CA PRO A 296 29.87 -15.37 -19.76
C PRO A 296 29.44 -14.41 -18.63
N VAL A 297 28.47 -13.53 -18.93
CA VAL A 297 27.87 -12.59 -17.97
C VAL A 297 26.47 -13.07 -17.54
N SER A 298 26.03 -12.66 -16.36
CA SER A 298 24.70 -13.00 -15.83
C SER A 298 24.13 -11.88 -14.97
N ALA A 299 22.80 -11.74 -14.99
CA ALA A 299 22.09 -10.95 -13.99
C ALA A 299 22.21 -11.63 -12.62
N ALA A 300 22.41 -10.84 -11.57
CA ALA A 300 22.52 -11.32 -10.19
C ALA A 300 21.87 -10.34 -9.22
N ALA A 301 21.37 -10.87 -8.10
CA ALA A 301 20.74 -10.11 -7.02
C ALA A 301 21.16 -10.63 -5.65
N TRP A 302 21.33 -9.74 -4.68
CA TRP A 302 21.71 -10.05 -3.29
C TRP A 302 21.13 -9.03 -2.28
N ASP A 303 21.06 -9.46 -1.02
CA ASP A 303 20.65 -8.64 0.14
C ASP A 303 21.89 -8.30 1.01
N PRO A 304 22.12 -7.03 1.36
CA PRO A 304 23.37 -6.58 2.00
C PRO A 304 23.56 -7.01 3.47
N LEU A 305 22.50 -7.24 4.25
CA LEU A 305 22.62 -7.57 5.68
C LEU A 305 22.39 -9.04 6.00
N ALA A 306 22.06 -9.84 5.00
CA ALA A 306 21.93 -11.26 5.23
C ALA A 306 23.31 -11.91 5.38
N ALA A 307 23.67 -12.25 6.63
CA ALA A 307 24.89 -13.00 6.95
C ALA A 307 25.00 -14.35 6.21
N VAL A 308 23.86 -14.88 5.73
CA VAL A 308 23.73 -16.18 5.05
C VAL A 308 23.19 -16.05 3.61
N TYR A 309 22.49 -14.97 3.26
CA TYR A 309 21.85 -14.82 1.95
C TYR A 309 22.65 -13.97 0.97
N ARG A 310 23.89 -14.40 0.76
CA ARG A 310 24.58 -14.20 -0.51
C ARG A 310 24.10 -15.27 -1.48
N TYR A 311 22.85 -15.18 -1.95
CA TYR A 311 22.47 -16.00 -3.09
C TYR A 311 23.28 -15.51 -4.30
N GLY A 312 24.01 -16.33 -5.06
CA GLY A 312 24.02 -17.80 -5.11
C GLY A 312 25.23 -18.49 -4.46
N PRO A 313 25.05 -19.66 -3.83
CA PRO A 313 26.14 -20.46 -3.30
C PRO A 313 26.70 -21.36 -4.41
N ASN A 314 27.86 -21.02 -4.95
CA ASN A 314 28.86 -21.90 -5.60
C ASN A 314 28.44 -22.99 -6.64
N SER A 315 27.18 -23.19 -7.02
CA SER A 315 26.73 -24.19 -8.00
C SER A 315 25.70 -23.67 -9.00
N ASP A 316 24.91 -22.65 -8.65
CA ASP A 316 23.80 -22.13 -9.49
C ASP A 316 24.12 -20.81 -10.21
N TRP A 317 25.41 -20.52 -10.43
CA TRP A 317 25.88 -19.34 -11.20
C TRP A 317 25.39 -19.36 -12.68
N ILE A 318 24.64 -20.38 -13.09
CA ILE A 318 24.30 -20.70 -14.48
C ILE A 318 22.81 -21.07 -14.62
N ARG A 319 21.86 -20.34 -14.03
CA ARG A 319 20.47 -20.30 -14.54
C ARG A 319 19.85 -18.90 -14.48
N ALA A 320 20.62 -17.87 -14.85
CA ALA A 320 20.02 -16.89 -15.74
C ALA A 320 19.66 -17.66 -17.02
N ASN A 321 18.52 -17.38 -17.65
CA ASN A 321 18.32 -17.87 -19.01
C ASN A 321 19.37 -17.16 -19.87
N ARG A 322 20.40 -17.93 -20.21
CA ARG A 322 21.50 -17.57 -21.10
C ARG A 322 21.07 -18.08 -22.48
N PRO A 323 20.34 -17.32 -23.30
CA PRO A 323 20.41 -17.60 -24.73
C PRO A 323 21.90 -17.58 -25.11
N GLU A 324 22.32 -18.50 -25.96
CA GLU A 324 23.69 -18.55 -26.45
C GLU A 324 24.12 -17.14 -26.85
N LEU A 325 25.11 -16.56 -26.15
CA LEU A 325 25.49 -15.18 -26.35
C LEU A 325 25.97 -15.03 -27.79
N VAL A 326 25.17 -14.38 -28.63
CA VAL A 326 25.59 -14.02 -29.98
C VAL A 326 26.63 -12.90 -29.84
N GLN A 327 27.88 -13.22 -30.17
CA GLN A 327 29.01 -12.30 -29.98
C GLN A 327 28.77 -10.98 -30.72
N GLY A 328 29.03 -9.87 -30.02
CA GLY A 328 28.88 -8.52 -30.60
C GLY A 328 27.44 -8.01 -30.70
N GLU A 329 26.44 -8.84 -30.42
CA GLU A 329 25.04 -8.46 -30.38
C GLU A 329 24.58 -8.14 -28.96
N TRP A 330 23.48 -7.38 -28.88
CA TRP A 330 22.79 -7.15 -27.61
C TRP A 330 21.93 -8.36 -27.27
N VAL A 331 22.16 -8.93 -26.09
CA VAL A 331 21.46 -10.10 -25.59
C VAL A 331 20.84 -9.79 -24.24
N ARG A 332 19.63 -10.29 -23.99
CA ARG A 332 18.97 -10.07 -22.71
C ARG A 332 19.32 -11.16 -21.71
N VAL A 333 19.84 -10.76 -20.55
CA VAL A 333 20.03 -11.62 -19.39
C VAL A 333 19.02 -11.26 -18.31
N TYR A 334 18.58 -12.24 -17.52
CA TYR A 334 17.67 -11.97 -16.42
C TYR A 334 17.78 -13.00 -15.30
N TYR A 335 17.30 -12.59 -14.13
CA TYR A 335 17.24 -13.40 -12.91
C TYR A 335 15.95 -13.10 -12.16
N THR A 336 15.27 -14.15 -11.71
CA THR A 336 14.07 -14.02 -10.88
C THR A 336 14.45 -14.26 -9.43
N TRP A 337 14.06 -13.35 -8.55
CA TRP A 337 14.31 -13.43 -7.12
C TRP A 337 13.04 -13.16 -6.33
N THR A 338 12.75 -14.01 -5.36
CA THR A 338 11.68 -13.78 -4.38
C THR A 338 12.34 -13.41 -3.04
N PRO A 339 12.32 -12.14 -2.62
CA PRO A 339 12.96 -11.73 -1.37
C PRO A 339 12.29 -12.47 -0.19
N PRO A 340 13.04 -13.16 0.69
CA PRO A 340 12.46 -13.84 1.83
C PRO A 340 11.87 -12.83 2.83
N ALA A 341 11.00 -13.30 3.74
CA ALA A 341 10.40 -12.45 4.78
C ALA A 341 11.44 -11.75 5.67
N THR A 342 12.63 -12.33 5.82
CA THR A 342 13.75 -11.77 6.58
C THR A 342 14.62 -10.79 5.79
N SER A 343 14.27 -10.49 4.53
CA SER A 343 15.04 -9.56 3.72
C SER A 343 14.99 -8.15 4.30
N THR A 344 16.10 -7.42 4.19
CA THR A 344 16.18 -5.99 4.49
C THR A 344 15.35 -5.14 3.55
N ARG A 345 14.82 -5.77 2.48
CA ARG A 345 14.08 -5.15 1.39
C ARG A 345 14.92 -4.14 0.59
N GLN A 346 16.22 -4.08 0.85
CA GLN A 346 17.23 -3.44 0.01
C GLN A 346 17.68 -4.43 -1.05
N PHE A 347 17.65 -4.01 -2.30
CA PHE A 347 18.10 -4.81 -3.42
C PHE A 347 19.48 -4.35 -3.86
N TYR A 348 20.41 -5.26 -3.98
CA TYR A 348 21.59 -5.02 -4.79
C TYR A 348 21.56 -6.01 -5.93
N GLY A 349 21.58 -5.51 -7.16
CA GLY A 349 21.60 -6.41 -8.30
C GLY A 349 22.07 -5.70 -9.55
N GLY A 350 22.76 -6.46 -10.39
CA GLY A 350 23.46 -5.96 -11.56
C GLY A 350 23.86 -7.10 -12.48
N VAL A 351 24.77 -6.80 -13.39
CA VAL A 351 25.33 -7.78 -14.32
C VAL A 351 26.75 -8.09 -13.92
N LEU A 352 26.98 -9.35 -13.58
CA LEU A 352 28.22 -9.85 -13.03
C LEU A 352 28.83 -10.94 -13.91
N VAL A 353 30.15 -11.01 -13.86
CA VAL A 353 31.00 -12.06 -14.39
C VAL A 353 31.29 -13.04 -13.24
N PRO A 354 31.34 -14.37 -13.48
CA PRO A 354 31.63 -15.38 -12.47
C PRO A 354 32.86 -15.13 -11.59
N LYS A 355 32.99 -15.85 -10.48
CA LYS A 355 34.23 -15.81 -9.70
C LYS A 355 35.33 -16.57 -10.44
N ALA A 356 36.36 -15.87 -10.92
CA ALA A 356 37.53 -16.48 -11.53
C ALA A 356 38.75 -15.54 -11.47
N THR A 357 39.85 -15.97 -12.07
CA THR A 357 40.99 -15.09 -12.37
C THR A 357 40.86 -14.58 -13.80
N TYR A 358 40.78 -13.26 -13.96
CA TYR A 358 40.64 -12.58 -15.24
C TYR A 358 41.92 -11.82 -15.54
N THR A 359 42.59 -12.20 -16.62
CA THR A 359 43.77 -11.48 -17.15
C THR A 359 43.36 -10.81 -18.45
N ALA A 360 43.44 -9.48 -18.50
CA ALA A 360 43.16 -8.75 -19.73
C ALA A 360 44.24 -9.00 -20.78
N SER A 361 43.83 -9.41 -21.98
CA SER A 361 44.70 -9.52 -23.16
C SER A 361 44.98 -8.14 -23.78
N SER A 362 45.68 -8.09 -24.92
CA SER A 362 46.10 -6.84 -25.58
C SER A 362 44.96 -5.83 -25.84
N ASN A 363 43.73 -6.31 -26.06
CA ASN A 363 42.55 -5.48 -26.31
C ASN A 363 41.74 -5.14 -25.04
N GLY A 364 42.23 -5.55 -23.86
CA GLY A 364 41.45 -5.50 -22.63
C GLY A 364 40.33 -6.53 -22.59
N LEU A 365 39.51 -6.46 -21.54
CA LEU A 365 38.34 -7.32 -21.34
C LEU A 365 37.16 -6.39 -21.03
N SER A 366 36.17 -6.31 -21.95
CA SER A 366 35.05 -5.35 -21.84
C SER A 366 33.68 -5.98 -22.10
N PHE A 367 32.63 -5.43 -21.49
CA PHE A 367 31.23 -5.64 -21.90
C PHE A 367 30.42 -4.38 -21.66
N TRP A 368 29.28 -4.26 -22.35
CA TRP A 368 28.34 -3.15 -22.15
C TRP A 368 27.05 -3.64 -21.50
N LEU A 369 26.45 -2.76 -20.71
CA LEU A 369 25.20 -2.92 -20.00
C LEU A 369 24.26 -1.79 -20.39
N ASP A 370 23.03 -2.15 -20.75
CA ASP A 370 21.98 -1.20 -21.09
C ASP A 370 20.58 -1.75 -20.71
N ASP A 371 19.56 -0.90 -20.76
CA ASP A 371 18.15 -1.27 -20.59
C ASP A 371 17.88 -2.17 -19.37
N VAL A 372 18.26 -1.71 -18.18
CA VAL A 372 18.07 -2.45 -16.92
C VAL A 372 16.64 -2.32 -16.41
N LEU A 373 15.99 -3.44 -16.13
CA LEU A 373 14.63 -3.51 -15.57
C LEU A 373 14.65 -4.30 -14.27
N LEU A 374 14.11 -3.72 -13.20
CA LEU A 374 13.71 -4.43 -11.99
C LEU A 374 12.22 -4.21 -11.74
N GLU A 375 11.43 -5.26 -11.87
CA GLU A 375 9.97 -5.19 -11.71
C GLU A 375 9.48 -6.30 -10.78
N GLU A 376 8.45 -6.02 -9.99
CA GLU A 376 7.73 -7.04 -9.24
C GLU A 376 6.80 -7.81 -10.18
N THR A 377 7.26 -9.00 -10.59
CA THR A 377 6.57 -9.91 -11.50
C THR A 377 7.30 -11.25 -11.52
N ASP A 378 6.61 -12.28 -11.95
CA ASP A 378 7.10 -13.61 -12.29
C ASP A 378 7.31 -13.82 -13.81
N GLU A 379 6.97 -12.82 -14.64
CA GLU A 379 7.08 -12.89 -16.09
C GLU A 379 8.09 -11.86 -16.63
N LEU A 380 9.00 -12.30 -17.49
CA LEU A 380 9.92 -11.38 -18.17
C LEU A 380 9.15 -10.55 -19.19
N ARG A 381 8.98 -9.26 -18.90
CA ARG A 381 8.29 -8.29 -19.76
C ARG A 381 9.27 -7.40 -20.50
N ASP A 382 8.79 -6.69 -21.52
CA ASP A 382 9.62 -5.71 -22.23
C ASP A 382 10.13 -4.60 -21.32
N TYR A 383 11.35 -4.16 -21.61
CA TYR A 383 11.96 -3.00 -20.97
C TYR A 383 11.12 -1.75 -21.21
N PHE A 384 11.11 -0.85 -20.24
CA PHE A 384 10.61 0.50 -20.38
C PHE A 384 11.34 1.46 -19.44
N ASP A 385 11.42 2.74 -19.81
CA ASP A 385 11.83 3.82 -18.93
C ASP A 385 11.03 5.11 -19.12
N GLY A 386 11.23 6.08 -18.22
CA GLY A 386 10.58 7.38 -18.32
C GLY A 386 11.09 8.26 -19.48
N ALA A 387 12.12 7.84 -20.21
CA ALA A 387 12.65 8.54 -21.39
C ALA A 387 12.14 7.95 -22.71
N ASP A 388 11.31 6.91 -22.67
CA ASP A 388 10.64 6.38 -23.85
C ASP A 388 9.64 7.40 -24.43
N ILE A 389 9.51 7.42 -25.76
CA ILE A 389 8.72 8.43 -26.48
C ILE A 389 7.21 8.37 -26.20
N SER A 390 6.72 7.28 -25.61
CA SER A 390 5.30 7.11 -25.33
C SER A 390 4.86 7.97 -24.16
N ALA A 391 3.69 8.61 -24.31
CA ALA A 391 3.04 9.34 -23.24
C ALA A 391 2.66 8.45 -22.04
N ASP A 392 2.74 7.13 -22.15
CA ASP A 392 2.41 6.19 -21.09
C ASP A 392 3.51 6.01 -20.04
N TYR A 393 4.73 6.48 -20.33
CA TYR A 393 5.87 6.37 -19.42
C TYR A 393 6.18 7.69 -18.73
N LEU A 394 6.59 7.62 -17.47
CA LEU A 394 6.98 8.77 -16.66
C LEU A 394 8.15 8.44 -15.75
N TRP A 395 8.99 9.42 -15.45
CA TRP A 395 9.84 9.37 -14.28
C TRP A 395 9.01 9.74 -13.04
N GLN A 396 9.19 9.04 -11.92
CA GLN A 396 8.54 9.45 -10.67
C GLN A 396 9.06 10.81 -10.18
N GLY A 397 10.32 11.11 -10.48
CA GLY A 397 10.99 12.34 -10.08
C GLY A 397 11.88 12.86 -11.20
N THR A 398 13.16 12.99 -10.93
CA THR A 398 14.11 13.55 -11.89
C THR A 398 14.46 12.54 -12.98
N SER A 399 14.41 12.99 -14.24
CA SER A 399 14.82 12.19 -15.39
C SER A 399 16.20 11.56 -15.18
N ASN A 400 16.34 10.28 -15.54
CA ASN A 400 17.57 9.50 -15.41
C ASN A 400 18.13 9.39 -13.98
N MET A 401 17.39 9.81 -12.94
CA MET A 401 17.80 9.71 -11.53
C MET A 401 16.69 9.20 -10.62
N SER A 402 15.59 8.70 -11.19
CA SER A 402 14.45 8.17 -10.45
C SER A 402 13.95 6.88 -11.12
N LYS A 403 13.04 6.18 -10.46
CA LYS A 403 12.34 5.03 -11.03
C LYS A 403 11.41 5.44 -12.17
N SER A 404 11.11 4.49 -13.05
CA SER A 404 10.19 4.68 -14.17
C SER A 404 8.82 4.07 -13.88
N LEU A 405 7.76 4.75 -14.30
CA LEU A 405 6.38 4.41 -14.09
C LEU A 405 5.70 4.19 -15.44
N TYR A 406 4.89 3.14 -15.56
CA TYR A 406 4.11 2.86 -16.75
C TYR A 406 2.61 2.88 -16.46
N PHE A 407 1.91 3.69 -17.24
CA PHE A 407 0.46 3.89 -17.22
C PHE A 407 -0.08 3.60 -18.63
N PRO A 408 -0.52 2.36 -18.94
CA PRO A 408 -1.02 2.04 -20.27
C PRO A 408 -2.17 2.96 -20.66
N GLY A 409 -2.09 3.59 -21.83
CA GLY A 409 -3.10 4.54 -22.32
C GLY A 409 -3.28 5.78 -21.43
N ARG A 410 -2.21 6.31 -20.82
CA ARG A 410 -2.26 7.38 -19.81
C ARG A 410 -3.06 8.58 -20.27
N ALA A 411 -2.83 9.07 -21.48
CA ALA A 411 -3.51 10.26 -22.00
C ALA A 411 -5.04 10.06 -22.07
N ARG A 412 -5.47 8.91 -22.59
CA ARG A 412 -6.89 8.54 -22.67
C ARG A 412 -7.51 8.34 -21.30
N HIS A 413 -6.81 7.66 -20.39
CA HIS A 413 -7.29 7.46 -19.02
C HIS A 413 -7.35 8.75 -18.22
N ALA A 414 -6.38 9.66 -18.39
CA ALA A 414 -6.37 10.98 -17.77
C ALA A 414 -7.54 11.83 -18.25
N GLN A 415 -7.79 11.85 -19.57
CA GLN A 415 -8.95 12.53 -20.14
C GLN A 415 -10.26 11.95 -19.59
N ARG A 416 -10.42 10.61 -19.61
CA ARG A 416 -11.64 9.97 -19.13
C ARG A 416 -11.87 10.20 -17.63
N LEU A 417 -10.81 10.13 -16.83
CA LEU A 417 -10.89 10.41 -15.40
C LEU A 417 -11.23 11.89 -15.15
N THR A 418 -10.68 12.81 -15.96
CA THR A 418 -11.01 14.24 -15.90
C THR A 418 -12.49 14.48 -16.21
N GLU A 419 -13.04 13.84 -17.25
CA GLU A 419 -14.48 13.90 -17.58
C GLU A 419 -15.33 13.38 -16.41
N ILE A 420 -15.04 12.17 -15.92
CA ILE A 420 -15.77 11.57 -14.79
C ILE A 420 -15.71 12.46 -13.57
N VAL A 421 -14.54 13.01 -13.23
CA VAL A 421 -14.39 13.90 -12.07
C VAL A 421 -15.20 15.17 -12.29
N ARG A 422 -15.09 15.84 -13.45
CA ARG A 422 -15.86 17.06 -13.76
C ARG A 422 -17.36 16.87 -13.66
N ASP A 423 -17.86 15.73 -14.14
CA ASP A 423 -19.30 15.45 -14.16
C ASP A 423 -19.86 15.12 -12.76
N ASN A 424 -18.99 14.70 -11.85
CA ASN A 424 -19.40 14.20 -10.52
C ASN A 424 -18.93 15.10 -9.36
N VAL A 425 -18.11 16.12 -9.62
CA VAL A 425 -17.69 17.10 -8.61
C VAL A 425 -18.45 18.41 -8.78
N PRO A 426 -18.72 19.13 -7.69
CA PRO A 426 -19.41 20.40 -7.78
C PRO A 426 -18.64 21.48 -8.54
N TRP A 427 -19.38 22.37 -9.18
CA TRP A 427 -18.83 23.51 -9.91
C TRP A 427 -17.98 24.38 -8.99
N GLY A 428 -16.77 24.73 -9.45
CA GLY A 428 -15.78 25.50 -8.67
C GLY A 428 -14.81 24.64 -7.84
N THR A 429 -15.00 23.32 -7.75
CA THR A 429 -13.98 22.42 -7.19
C THR A 429 -12.81 22.26 -8.16
N THR A 430 -11.60 22.62 -7.75
CA THR A 430 -10.40 22.25 -8.50
C THR A 430 -10.04 20.79 -8.21
N PHE A 431 -9.44 20.10 -9.16
CA PHE A 431 -8.88 18.76 -8.93
C PHE A 431 -7.56 18.61 -9.65
N ASP A 432 -6.72 17.74 -9.10
CA ASP A 432 -5.41 17.41 -9.62
C ASP A 432 -5.28 15.89 -9.72
N LEU A 433 -4.83 15.42 -10.89
CA LEU A 433 -4.55 14.02 -11.14
C LEU A 433 -3.04 13.82 -11.02
N VAL A 434 -2.62 13.16 -9.95
CA VAL A 434 -1.21 12.92 -9.64
C VAL A 434 -0.87 11.48 -10.03
N PHE A 435 -0.05 11.31 -11.05
CA PHE A 435 0.49 10.03 -11.48
C PHE A 435 1.80 9.77 -10.72
N SER A 436 1.80 8.85 -9.74
CA SER A 436 2.94 8.69 -8.80
C SER A 436 3.07 7.30 -8.20
#